data_AF-A0A561VY90-F1
#
_entry.id   AF-A0A561VY90-F1
#
_cell.length_a   1.000
_cell.length_b   1.000
_cell.length_c   1.000
_cell.angle_alpha   90.00
_cell.angle_beta   90.00
_cell.angle_gamma   90.00
#
_symmetry.space_group_name_H-M   'P 1'
#
loop_
_entity.id
_entity.type
_entity.pdbx_description
1 polymer ?
#
loop_
_entity_poly.entity_id
_entity_poly.type
_entity_poly.pdbx_seq_one_letter_code
_entity_poly.pdbx_strand_id
1 'polypeptide(L)'
;MAVALRQHLADGCDAVEVDDDADRRRPVRRAARLLFKGVGGEPVNAATFSRTWASAREAVGLPARWGIHGLRHYYATVLIHAGASVKTVQLALGHSTPTVTLNTYVHEWPDVLDRTRLLIDGALGQHETAATPAVSRA
;
A
#
# COMPACT_ATOMS: atom_id res chain seq x y z
N MET A 1 -16.94 -0.37 14.23
CA MET A 1 -16.94 -0.36 12.74
C MET A 1 -17.76 -1.49 12.11
N ALA A 2 -17.66 -2.75 12.56
CA ALA A 2 -18.32 -3.88 11.90
C ALA A 2 -19.87 -3.86 11.87
N VAL A 3 -20.54 -3.17 12.80
CA VAL A 3 -22.03 -3.14 12.88
C VAL A 3 -22.64 -2.26 11.78
N ALA A 4 -22.16 -1.02 11.62
CA ALA A 4 -22.68 -0.10 10.62
C ALA A 4 -22.49 -0.61 9.18
N LEU A 5 -21.35 -1.24 8.89
CA LEU A 5 -21.11 -1.86 7.59
C LEU A 5 -22.06 -3.04 7.34
N ARG A 6 -22.28 -3.90 8.35
CA ARG A 6 -23.24 -5.01 8.23
C ARG A 6 -24.67 -4.53 8.05
N GLN A 7 -25.08 -3.50 8.78
CA GLN A 7 -26.39 -2.86 8.61
C GLN A 7 -26.54 -2.29 7.20
N HIS A 8 -25.54 -1.53 6.73
CA HIS A 8 -25.53 -0.99 5.37
C HIS A 8 -25.64 -2.07 4.29
N LEU A 9 -24.95 -3.20 4.46
CA LEU A 9 -25.04 -4.33 3.52
C LEU A 9 -26.39 -5.07 3.59
N ALA A 10 -27.09 -5.00 4.73
CA ALA A 10 -28.39 -5.60 4.96
C ALA A 10 -29.55 -4.72 4.46
N ASP A 11 -29.42 -3.39 4.52
CA ASP A 11 -30.44 -2.40 4.14
C ASP A 11 -30.68 -2.31 2.61
N GLY A 12 -30.13 -3.24 1.83
CA GLY A 12 -30.30 -3.29 0.38
C GLY A 12 -29.29 -2.39 -0.34
N CYS A 13 -28.29 -3.02 -0.94
CA CYS A 13 -27.53 -2.41 -2.03
C CYS A 13 -28.14 -2.95 -3.32
N ASP A 14 -29.19 -2.30 -3.83
CA ASP A 14 -29.73 -2.61 -5.14
C ASP A 14 -28.62 -2.51 -6.19
N ALA A 15 -28.68 -3.39 -7.17
CA ALA A 15 -27.72 -3.36 -8.26
C ALA A 15 -28.02 -2.14 -9.14
N VAL A 16 -27.01 -1.32 -9.38
CA VAL A 16 -27.07 -0.23 -10.34
C VAL A 16 -26.14 -0.54 -11.50
N GLU A 17 -26.50 -0.09 -12.70
CA GLU A 17 -25.62 -0.17 -13.85
C GLU A 17 -24.46 0.81 -13.67
N VAL A 18 -23.23 0.30 -13.83
CA VAL A 18 -22.01 1.08 -13.66
C VAL A 18 -21.14 0.92 -14.90
N ASP A 19 -20.58 2.04 -15.37
CA ASP A 19 -19.44 2.04 -16.28
C ASP A 19 -18.19 1.68 -15.47
N ASP A 20 -17.76 0.41 -15.55
CA ASP A 20 -16.56 -0.08 -14.87
C ASP A 20 -15.33 0.17 -15.74
N ASP A 21 -14.64 1.27 -15.41
CA ASP A 21 -13.38 1.69 -16.03
C ASP A 21 -12.16 1.30 -15.18
N ALA A 22 -12.29 0.33 -14.27
CA ALA A 22 -11.16 -0.14 -13.45
C ALA A 22 -9.98 -0.58 -14.34
N ASP A 23 -10.27 -1.21 -15.48
CA ASP A 23 -9.36 -1.31 -16.60
C ASP A 23 -9.76 -0.32 -17.70
N ARG A 24 -9.06 0.82 -17.76
CA ARG A 24 -9.28 1.85 -18.78
C ARG A 24 -9.11 1.34 -20.22
N ARG A 25 -8.43 0.21 -20.44
CA ARG A 25 -8.26 -0.37 -21.77
C ARG A 25 -9.47 -1.21 -22.20
N ARG A 26 -10.31 -1.61 -21.26
CA ARG A 26 -11.48 -2.44 -21.48
C ARG A 26 -12.63 -1.98 -20.57
N PRO A 27 -13.24 -0.82 -20.87
CA PRO A 27 -14.39 -0.35 -20.13
C PRO A 27 -15.56 -1.33 -20.33
N VAL A 28 -16.26 -1.68 -19.25
CA VAL A 28 -17.40 -2.59 -19.29
C VAL A 28 -18.57 -2.01 -18.53
N ARG A 29 -19.75 -2.08 -19.14
CA ARG A 29 -21.04 -1.81 -18.47
C ARG A 29 -21.52 -3.06 -17.74
N ARG A 30 -21.74 -2.93 -16.43
CA ARG A 30 -22.25 -4.04 -15.61
C ARG A 30 -23.10 -3.58 -14.43
N ALA A 31 -24.06 -4.42 -14.06
CA ALA A 31 -24.77 -4.34 -12.79
C ALA A 31 -23.80 -4.58 -11.62
N ALA A 32 -23.78 -3.68 -10.65
CA ALA A 32 -22.97 -3.82 -9.43
C ALA A 32 -23.73 -3.32 -8.20
N ARG A 33 -23.54 -4.02 -7.08
CA ARG A 33 -23.99 -3.57 -5.76
C ARG A 33 -22.94 -2.62 -5.18
N LEU A 34 -23.31 -1.38 -4.95
CA LEU A 34 -22.38 -0.36 -4.47
C LEU A 34 -22.30 -0.34 -2.95
N LEU A 35 -21.07 -0.31 -2.42
CA LEU A 35 -20.81 -0.09 -1.00
C LEU A 35 -20.84 1.40 -0.63
N PHE A 36 -20.43 2.26 -1.56
CA PHE A 36 -20.46 3.71 -1.38
C PHE A 36 -21.35 4.30 -2.47
N LYS A 37 -22.39 5.00 -2.04
CA LYS A 37 -23.40 5.59 -2.92
C LYS A 37 -23.39 7.11 -2.76
N GLY A 38 -23.69 7.82 -3.85
CA GLY A 38 -24.11 9.21 -3.81
C GLY A 38 -25.51 9.35 -3.20
N VAL A 39 -26.00 10.59 -3.13
CA VAL A 39 -27.26 10.90 -2.44
C VAL A 39 -28.46 10.24 -3.14
N GLY A 40 -28.40 10.06 -4.46
CA GLY A 40 -29.45 9.41 -5.26
C GLY A 40 -29.25 7.91 -5.46
N GLY A 41 -28.28 7.28 -4.78
CA GLY A 41 -27.97 5.85 -4.94
C GLY A 41 -26.98 5.52 -6.07
N GLU A 42 -26.50 6.53 -6.80
CA GLU A 42 -25.55 6.43 -7.89
C GLU A 42 -24.10 6.16 -7.42
N PRO A 43 -23.18 5.75 -8.30
CA PRO A 43 -21.75 5.70 -7.99
C PRO A 43 -21.23 7.06 -7.50
N VAL A 44 -20.41 7.03 -6.45
CA VAL A 44 -19.77 8.25 -5.94
C VAL A 44 -18.91 8.88 -7.03
N ASN A 45 -19.27 10.11 -7.41
CA ASN A 45 -18.50 10.88 -8.38
C ASN A 45 -17.16 11.36 -7.77
N ALA A 46 -16.06 11.18 -8.50
CA ALA A 46 -14.72 11.55 -8.04
C ALA A 46 -14.57 13.04 -7.69
N ALA A 47 -15.20 13.94 -8.43
CA ALA A 47 -15.17 15.38 -8.13
C ALA A 47 -15.94 15.70 -6.85
N THR A 48 -17.09 15.06 -6.63
CA THR A 48 -17.85 15.19 -5.37
C THR A 48 -17.04 14.70 -4.19
N PHE A 49 -16.43 13.52 -4.31
CA PHE A 49 -15.57 12.98 -3.28
C PHE A 49 -14.35 13.86 -3.00
N SER A 50 -13.77 14.46 -4.04
CA SER A 50 -12.64 15.38 -3.91
C SER A 50 -13.00 16.63 -3.08
N ARG A 51 -14.24 17.13 -3.20
CA ARG A 51 -14.74 18.23 -2.35
C ARG A 51 -14.92 17.80 -0.90
N THR A 52 -15.50 16.62 -0.68
CA THR A 52 -15.61 16.04 0.67
C THR A 52 -14.25 15.88 1.33
N TRP A 53 -13.25 15.40 0.58
CA TRP A 53 -11.86 15.32 1.04
C TRP A 53 -11.27 16.69 1.36
N ALA A 54 -11.50 17.69 0.50
CA ALA A 54 -10.99 19.04 0.73
C ALA A 54 -11.48 19.62 2.06
N SER A 55 -12.78 19.48 2.37
CA SER A 55 -13.34 19.92 3.66
C SER A 55 -12.74 19.15 4.84
N ALA A 56 -12.58 17.83 4.74
CA ALA A 56 -11.96 17.03 5.79
C ALA A 56 -10.50 17.42 6.05
N ARG A 57 -9.73 17.64 4.97
CA ARG A 57 -8.35 18.11 5.00
C ARG A 57 -8.22 19.48 5.69
N GLU A 58 -9.10 20.41 5.37
CA GLU A 58 -9.13 21.75 5.97
C GLU A 58 -9.46 21.72 7.46
N ALA A 59 -10.41 20.87 7.87
CA ALA A 59 -10.78 20.70 9.27
C ALA A 59 -9.60 20.25 10.17
N VAL A 60 -8.60 19.57 9.59
CA VAL A 60 -7.40 19.11 10.31
C VAL A 60 -6.15 19.93 9.98
N GLY A 61 -6.28 21.04 9.25
CA GLY A 61 -5.17 21.96 8.94
C GLY A 61 -4.12 21.41 7.96
N LEU A 62 -4.46 20.41 7.15
CA LEU A 62 -3.53 19.84 6.18
C LEU A 62 -3.36 20.73 4.93
N PRO A 63 -2.16 20.84 4.33
CA PRO A 63 -1.92 21.70 3.17
C PRO A 63 -2.71 21.30 1.92
N ALA A 64 -3.15 22.25 1.10
CA ALA A 64 -3.98 21.99 -0.09
C ALA A 64 -3.37 21.01 -1.11
N ARG A 65 -2.04 20.91 -1.18
CA ARG A 65 -1.33 19.94 -2.03
C ARG A 65 -1.58 18.47 -1.62
N TRP A 66 -2.06 18.21 -0.40
CA TRP A 66 -2.40 16.87 0.09
C TRP A 66 -3.78 16.45 -0.42
N GLY A 67 -3.82 16.04 -1.69
CA GLY A 67 -4.98 15.35 -2.26
C GLY A 67 -5.16 13.95 -1.67
N ILE A 68 -6.24 13.27 -2.06
CA ILE A 68 -6.57 11.92 -1.59
C ILE A 68 -5.44 10.92 -1.86
N HIS A 69 -4.67 11.13 -2.93
CA HIS A 69 -3.52 10.30 -3.28
C HIS A 69 -2.38 10.39 -2.24
N GLY A 70 -2.32 11.47 -1.46
CA GLY A 70 -1.41 11.61 -0.33
C GLY A 70 -1.60 10.52 0.73
N LEU A 71 -2.84 10.04 0.93
CA LEU A 71 -3.10 8.89 1.82
C LEU A 71 -2.48 7.60 1.30
N ARG A 72 -2.50 7.39 -0.02
CA ARG A 72 -1.87 6.22 -0.65
C ARG A 72 -0.35 6.28 -0.51
N HIS A 73 0.25 7.46 -0.70
CA HIS A 73 1.68 7.64 -0.45
C HIS A 73 2.02 7.40 1.03
N TYR A 74 1.25 7.97 1.95
CA TYR A 74 1.45 7.76 3.38
C TYR A 74 1.37 6.28 3.78
N TYR A 75 0.38 5.54 3.24
CA TYR A 75 0.29 4.10 3.46
C TYR A 75 1.53 3.36 2.95
N ALA A 76 2.02 3.71 1.76
CA ALA A 76 3.23 3.12 1.20
C ALA A 76 4.47 3.40 2.08
N THR A 77 4.68 4.65 2.48
CA THR A 77 5.83 5.02 3.32
C THR A 77 5.79 4.32 4.66
N VAL A 78 4.63 4.25 5.33
CA VAL A 78 4.47 3.50 6.58
C VAL A 78 4.89 2.03 6.43
N LEU A 79 4.48 1.36 5.34
CA LEU A 79 4.89 -0.03 5.10
C LEU A 79 6.41 -0.16 4.90
N ILE A 80 7.01 0.75 4.14
CA ILE A 80 8.44 0.73 3.83
C ILE A 80 9.27 0.94 5.09
N HIS A 81 8.92 1.96 5.89
CA HIS A 81 9.60 2.26 7.16
C HIS A 81 9.39 1.16 8.20
N ALA A 82 8.30 0.39 8.11
CA ALA A 82 8.08 -0.82 8.91
C ALA A 82 8.90 -2.05 8.42
N GLY A 83 9.73 -1.89 7.38
CA GLY A 83 10.60 -2.95 6.84
C GLY A 83 9.93 -3.87 5.82
N ALA A 84 8.78 -3.48 5.24
CA ALA A 84 8.14 -4.27 4.21
C ALA A 84 9.02 -4.37 2.95
N SER A 85 9.00 -5.55 2.32
CA SER A 85 9.67 -5.76 1.04
C SER A 85 8.97 -4.98 -0.08
N VAL A 86 9.71 -4.68 -1.17
CA VAL A 86 9.15 -4.05 -2.37
C VAL A 86 7.95 -4.82 -2.91
N LYS A 87 8.00 -6.17 -2.90
CA LYS A 87 6.90 -7.03 -3.34
C LYS A 87 5.67 -6.89 -2.46
N THR A 88 5.86 -6.81 -1.14
CA THR A 88 4.77 -6.59 -0.18
C THR A 88 4.08 -5.25 -0.45
N VAL A 89 4.86 -4.18 -0.60
CA VAL A 89 4.32 -2.84 -0.89
C VAL A 89 3.63 -2.81 -2.26
N GLN A 90 4.22 -3.43 -3.29
CA GLN A 90 3.61 -3.55 -4.61
C GLN A 90 2.24 -4.21 -4.56
N LEU A 91 2.11 -5.37 -3.90
CA LEU A 91 0.85 -6.09 -3.77
C LEU A 91 -0.17 -5.29 -2.94
N ALA A 92 0.26 -4.70 -1.83
CA ALA A 92 -0.60 -3.88 -0.98
C ALA A 92 -1.16 -2.65 -1.70
N LEU A 93 -0.39 -2.08 -2.63
CA LEU A 93 -0.81 -0.96 -3.46
C LEU A 93 -1.58 -1.41 -4.72
N GLY A 94 -1.51 -2.68 -5.11
CA GLY A 94 -2.06 -3.17 -6.36
C GLY A 94 -1.29 -2.67 -7.60
N HIS A 95 0.02 -2.43 -7.47
CA HIS A 95 0.86 -2.12 -8.64
C HIS A 95 1.08 -3.37 -9.49
N SER A 96 0.96 -3.22 -10.80
CA SER A 96 1.13 -4.32 -11.76
C SER A 96 2.56 -4.87 -11.76
N THR A 97 3.56 -4.02 -11.52
CA THR A 97 4.97 -4.42 -11.47
C THR A 97 5.71 -3.78 -10.28
N PRO A 98 6.77 -4.42 -9.75
CA PRO A 98 7.62 -3.84 -8.71
C PRO A 98 8.26 -2.51 -9.13
N THR A 99 8.57 -2.35 -10.40
CA THR A 99 9.21 -1.14 -10.97
C THR A 99 8.36 0.11 -10.72
N VAL A 100 7.03 0.00 -10.81
CA VAL A 100 6.14 1.14 -10.49
C VAL A 100 6.33 1.58 -9.04
N THR A 101 6.40 0.64 -8.10
CA THR A 101 6.66 0.93 -6.69
C THR A 101 8.04 1.55 -6.49
N LEU A 102 9.08 0.96 -7.08
CA LEU A 102 10.45 1.46 -6.93
C LEU A 102 10.62 2.86 -7.51
N ASN A 103 10.10 3.11 -8.71
CA ASN A 103 10.18 4.44 -9.35
C ASN A 103 9.59 5.54 -8.48
N THR A 104 8.58 5.24 -7.66
CA THR A 104 7.94 6.21 -6.78
C THR A 104 8.60 6.30 -5.41
N TYR A 105 8.97 5.17 -4.80
CA TYR A 105 9.30 5.10 -3.37
C TYR A 105 10.72 4.64 -3.05
N VAL A 106 11.60 4.47 -4.04
CA VAL A 106 12.98 3.96 -3.80
C VAL A 106 13.73 4.76 -2.72
N HIS A 107 13.48 6.07 -2.63
CA HIS A 107 14.12 6.96 -1.66
C HIS A 107 13.67 6.75 -0.20
N GLU A 108 12.58 6.00 0.00
CA GLU A 108 12.06 5.69 1.34
C GLU A 108 12.72 4.44 1.93
N TRP A 109 13.33 3.58 1.11
CA TRP A 109 14.04 2.41 1.63
C TRP A 109 15.36 2.86 2.29
N PRO A 110 15.63 2.41 3.53
CA PRO A 110 16.89 2.71 4.21
C PRO A 110 18.08 2.30 3.35
N ASP A 111 19.21 3.02 3.48
CA ASP A 111 20.44 2.66 2.78
C ASP A 111 20.80 1.19 3.09
N VAL A 112 20.75 0.38 2.05
CA VAL A 112 20.93 -1.06 2.12
C VAL A 112 22.40 -1.44 2.07
N LEU A 113 23.31 -0.54 1.71
CA LEU A 113 24.71 -0.90 1.47
C LEU A 113 25.41 -1.34 2.75
N ASP A 114 25.28 -0.58 3.83
CA ASP A 114 25.88 -0.94 5.12
C ASP A 114 25.26 -2.22 5.69
N ARG A 115 23.94 -2.38 5.58
CA ARG A 115 23.26 -3.60 6.00
C ARG A 115 23.68 -4.81 5.18
N THR A 116 23.85 -4.64 3.87
CA THR A 116 24.28 -5.71 2.95
C THR A 116 25.67 -6.18 3.33
N ARG A 117 26.58 -5.24 3.58
CA ARG A 117 27.94 -5.56 4.06
C ARG A 117 27.89 -6.35 5.37
N LEU A 118 27.18 -5.85 6.38
CA LEU A 118 27.06 -6.52 7.68
C LEU A 118 26.47 -7.93 7.57
N LEU A 119 25.50 -8.15 6.69
CA LEU A 119 24.90 -9.47 6.46
C LEU A 119 25.91 -10.46 5.85
N ILE A 120 26.70 -10.02 4.87
CA ILE A 120 27.73 -10.86 4.24
C ILE A 120 28.88 -11.11 5.22
N ASP A 121 29.37 -10.08 5.92
CA ASP A 121 30.42 -10.21 6.94
C ASP A 121 29.97 -11.19 8.04
N GLY A 122 28.71 -11.11 8.49
CA GLY A 122 28.13 -12.04 9.46
C GLY A 122 27.97 -13.47 8.94
N ALA A 123 27.65 -13.66 7.66
CA ALA A 123 27.54 -15.00 7.05
C ALA A 123 28.91 -15.66 6.86
N LEU A 124 29.92 -14.88 6.47
CA LEU A 124 31.29 -15.35 6.24
C LEU A 124 32.09 -15.51 7.55
N GLY A 125 31.82 -14.66 8.56
CA GLY A 125 32.46 -14.69 9.87
C GLY A 125 32.09 -15.89 10.76
N GLN A 126 31.21 -16.78 10.31
CA GLN A 126 30.91 -18.06 10.97
C GLN A 126 31.98 -19.14 10.69
N HIS A 127 33.06 -18.81 9.96
CA HIS A 127 34.10 -19.75 9.55
C HIS A 127 35.52 -19.37 10.03
N GLU A 128 35.71 -19.09 11.32
CA GLU A 128 37.03 -19.12 12.00
C GLU A 128 36.76 -19.50 13.47
N THR A 129 37.26 -20.59 14.07
CA THR A 129 38.28 -21.58 13.73
C THR A 129 37.90 -22.89 14.45
N ALA A 130 37.72 -24.00 13.73
CA ALA A 130 37.83 -25.31 14.37
C ALA A 130 39.31 -25.47 14.72
N ALA A 131 39.67 -25.07 15.95
CA ALA A 131 41.00 -25.25 16.48
C ALA A 131 41.38 -26.74 16.38
N THR A 132 42.34 -27.04 15.51
CA THR A 132 43.04 -28.32 15.52
C THR A 132 43.56 -28.54 16.94
N PRO A 133 43.17 -29.63 17.64
CA PRO A 133 43.68 -29.87 18.97
C PRO A 133 45.19 -30.09 18.84
N ALA A 134 45.96 -29.30 19.60
CA ALA A 134 47.40 -29.45 19.70
C ALA A 134 47.71 -30.87 20.18
N VAL A 135 48.29 -31.68 19.31
CA VAL A 135 48.85 -32.98 19.70
C VAL A 135 50.02 -32.69 20.64
N SER A 136 49.80 -32.96 21.92
CA SER A 136 50.82 -32.93 22.96
C SER A 136 51.78 -34.11 22.79
N ARG A 137 53.06 -33.80 23.00
CA ARG A 137 54.27 -34.62 22.88
C ARG A 137 54.20 -36.01 23.55
N ALA A 138 55.00 -36.94 22.99
CA ALA A 138 55.88 -37.82 23.74
C ALA A 138 57.26 -37.81 23.07
#